data_AF-A0A1V5GVD2-F1
#
_entry.id   AF-A0A1V5GVD2-F1
#
_cell.length_a   1.000
_cell.length_b   1.000
_cell.length_c   1.000
_cell.angle_alpha   90.00
_cell.angle_beta   90.00
_cell.angle_gamma   90.00
#
_symmetry.space_group_name_H-M   'P 1'
#
loop_
_entity.id
_entity.type
_entity.pdbx_description
1 polymer ?
#
loop_
_entity_poly.entity_id
_entity_poly.type
_entity_poly.pdbx_seq_one_letter_code
_entity_poly.pdbx_strand_id
1 'polypeptide(L)'
;MCAQYARLAAGVPLCAVARRLRNPGLDRLVNASRTRHGLELIAERGAMRHMLGALRAGKSLGILIDQNVLPEHGGEFVEFFGLPVPTTRAVAMLARRLGVEAACFACRREGTGFAMEMRALPKPVPAYGSDIELTQDLLRLNEDLIRTCPEQYMWFYERWRHLPPDVDAATRARFPSYARFHRSRRERAAAAATAATDPQAAAPPDRAAANMPPDSPLP
;
A
#
# COMPACT_ATOMS: atom_id res chain seq x y z
N MET A 1 0.66 -15.21 -8.89
CA MET A 1 -0.21 -16.35 -9.22
C MET A 1 -1.65 -15.92 -9.46
N CYS A 2 -2.42 -15.38 -8.49
CA CYS A 2 -3.85 -15.11 -8.71
C CYS A 2 -4.17 -14.13 -9.86
N ALA A 3 -3.37 -13.08 -10.06
CA ALA A 3 -3.50 -12.18 -11.22
C ALA A 3 -3.38 -12.90 -12.58
N GLN A 4 -2.59 -13.98 -12.66
CA GLN A 4 -2.44 -14.78 -13.88
C GLN A 4 -3.69 -15.62 -14.14
N TYR A 5 -4.26 -16.20 -13.08
CA TYR A 5 -5.49 -16.98 -13.19
C TYR A 5 -6.68 -16.10 -13.55
N ALA A 6 -6.74 -14.87 -13.05
CA ALA A 6 -7.72 -13.88 -13.49
C ALA A 6 -7.58 -13.56 -14.99
N ARG A 7 -6.35 -13.40 -15.52
CA ARG A 7 -6.12 -13.25 -16.97
C ARG A 7 -6.56 -14.49 -17.76
N LEU A 8 -6.16 -15.68 -17.32
CA LEU A 8 -6.50 -16.93 -17.99
C LEU A 8 -8.02 -17.16 -18.03
N ALA A 9 -8.73 -16.75 -16.97
CA ALA A 9 -10.19 -16.83 -16.90
C ALA A 9 -10.90 -15.74 -17.71
N ALA A 10 -10.38 -14.50 -17.73
CA ALA A 10 -11.03 -13.36 -18.38
C ALA A 10 -10.64 -13.16 -19.86
N GLY A 11 -9.57 -13.79 -20.34
CA GLY A 11 -9.08 -13.64 -21.72
C GLY A 11 -8.44 -12.29 -22.06
N VAL A 12 -8.35 -11.36 -21.09
CA VAL A 12 -7.83 -9.99 -21.32
C VAL A 12 -6.35 -9.89 -20.92
N PRO A 13 -5.47 -9.28 -21.75
CA PRO A 13 -4.09 -9.05 -21.37
C PRO A 13 -3.97 -8.24 -20.09
N LEU A 14 -3.17 -8.73 -19.14
CA LEU A 14 -2.98 -8.11 -17.82
C LEU A 14 -1.54 -7.62 -17.65
N CYS A 15 -1.39 -6.38 -17.21
CA CYS A 15 -0.15 -5.80 -16.72
C CYS A 15 -0.20 -5.71 -15.19
N ALA A 16 0.94 -5.87 -14.51
CA ALA A 16 1.04 -5.63 -13.08
C ALA A 16 2.27 -4.80 -12.73
N VAL A 17 2.14 -3.89 -11.76
CA VAL A 17 3.28 -3.13 -11.25
C VAL A 17 4.05 -3.98 -10.24
N ALA A 18 5.36 -4.11 -10.44
CA ALA A 18 6.23 -4.86 -9.54
C ALA A 18 7.48 -4.07 -9.19
N ARG A 19 7.84 -4.10 -7.91
CA ARG A 19 9.13 -3.60 -7.43
C ARG A 19 10.22 -4.65 -7.68
N ARG A 20 11.36 -4.20 -8.19
CA ARG A 20 12.56 -5.04 -8.32
C ARG A 20 13.03 -5.48 -6.93
N LEU A 21 13.25 -6.79 -6.76
CA LEU A 21 13.83 -7.33 -5.53
C LEU A 21 15.33 -7.02 -5.48
N ARG A 22 15.86 -6.83 -4.25
CA ARG A 22 17.28 -6.48 -4.06
C ARG A 22 18.21 -7.62 -4.47
N ASN A 23 17.80 -8.87 -4.21
CA ASN A 23 18.55 -10.04 -4.60
C ASN A 23 18.24 -10.39 -6.08
N PRO A 24 19.23 -10.34 -7.00
CA PRO A 24 18.99 -10.59 -8.42
C PRO A 24 18.58 -12.03 -8.76
N GLY A 25 19.03 -13.03 -8.00
CA GLY A 25 18.64 -14.43 -8.20
C GLY A 25 17.17 -14.63 -7.88
N LEU A 26 16.73 -14.10 -6.74
CA LEU A 26 15.32 -14.16 -6.33
C LEU A 26 14.43 -13.32 -7.23
N ASP A 27 14.88 -12.13 -7.67
CA ASP A 27 14.15 -11.29 -8.61
C ASP A 27 13.86 -12.05 -9.92
N ARG A 28 14.88 -12.71 -10.49
CA ARG A 28 14.73 -13.54 -11.70
C ARG A 28 13.74 -14.68 -11.47
N LEU A 29 13.86 -15.42 -10.37
CA LEU A 29 12.98 -16.54 -10.05
C LEU A 29 11.50 -16.09 -9.93
N VAL A 30 11.24 -15.04 -9.16
CA VAL A 30 9.88 -14.53 -8.94
C VAL A 30 9.31 -13.95 -10.23
N ASN A 31 10.10 -13.21 -11.01
CA ASN A 31 9.62 -12.61 -12.24
C ASN A 31 9.37 -13.67 -13.33
N ALA A 32 10.18 -14.73 -13.41
CA ALA A 32 9.93 -15.86 -14.30
C ALA A 32 8.59 -16.55 -13.97
N SER A 33 8.28 -16.75 -12.69
CA SER A 33 6.97 -17.27 -12.26
C SER A 33 5.84 -16.30 -12.63
N ARG A 34 6.05 -14.99 -12.45
CA ARG A 34 5.05 -13.96 -12.78
C ARG A 34 4.72 -13.91 -14.27
N THR A 35 5.71 -13.98 -15.15
CA THR A 35 5.54 -13.81 -16.60
C THR A 35 5.18 -15.10 -17.33
N ARG A 36 5.30 -16.27 -16.69
CA ARG A 36 5.04 -17.60 -17.29
C ARG A 36 3.72 -17.72 -18.07
N HIS A 37 2.67 -17.02 -17.63
CA HIS A 37 1.34 -17.04 -18.24
C HIS A 37 0.98 -15.72 -18.94
N GLY A 38 1.99 -14.98 -19.41
CA GLY A 38 1.82 -13.77 -20.23
C GLY A 38 1.50 -12.51 -19.43
N LEU A 39 1.63 -12.49 -18.11
CA LEU A 39 1.54 -11.26 -17.33
C LEU A 39 2.71 -10.34 -17.71
N GLU A 40 2.39 -9.10 -18.08
CA GLU A 40 3.40 -8.08 -18.35
C GLU A 40 3.76 -7.34 -17.06
N LEU A 41 5.05 -7.25 -16.75
CA LEU A 41 5.51 -6.55 -15.56
C LEU A 41 5.94 -5.12 -15.89
N ILE A 42 5.34 -4.17 -15.18
CA ILE A 42 5.73 -2.76 -15.22
C ILE A 42 6.61 -2.48 -13.99
N ALA A 43 7.81 -1.97 -14.21
CA ALA A 43 8.67 -1.54 -13.12
C ALA A 43 8.06 -0.32 -12.41
N GLU A 44 8.08 -0.31 -11.07
CA GLU A 44 7.58 0.78 -10.23
C GLU A 44 8.10 2.17 -10.63
N ARG A 45 9.40 2.28 -10.93
CA ARG A 45 10.02 3.57 -11.29
C ARG A 45 9.53 4.01 -12.67
N GLY A 46 8.85 5.16 -12.70
CA GLY A 46 8.26 5.68 -13.94
C GLY A 46 7.06 4.87 -14.43
N ALA A 47 6.48 4.01 -13.58
CA ALA A 47 5.36 3.13 -13.93
C ALA A 47 4.20 3.87 -14.57
N MET A 48 3.90 5.11 -14.14
CA MET A 48 2.73 5.86 -14.57
C MET A 48 2.58 5.97 -16.09
N ARG A 49 3.68 6.24 -16.82
CA ARG A 49 3.65 6.31 -18.29
C ARG A 49 3.33 4.97 -18.94
N HIS A 50 3.91 3.90 -18.40
CA HIS A 50 3.67 2.54 -18.91
C HIS A 50 2.26 2.03 -18.57
N MET A 51 1.75 2.34 -17.38
CA MET A 51 0.39 2.02 -16.96
C MET A 51 -0.65 2.71 -17.86
N LEU A 52 -0.43 4.00 -18.13
CA LEU A 52 -1.26 4.78 -19.05
C LEU A 52 -1.25 4.20 -20.47
N GLY A 53 -0.08 3.81 -20.97
CA GLY A 53 0.06 3.16 -22.28
C GLY A 53 -0.64 1.80 -22.34
N ALA A 54 -0.51 0.98 -21.30
CA ALA A 54 -1.16 -0.33 -21.23
C ALA A 54 -2.69 -0.23 -21.27
N LEU A 55 -3.27 0.67 -20.47
CA LEU A 55 -4.72 0.89 -20.45
C LEU A 55 -5.23 1.42 -21.80
N ARG A 56 -4.51 2.35 -22.45
CA ARG A 56 -4.85 2.84 -23.80
C ARG A 56 -4.75 1.76 -24.88
N ALA A 57 -3.90 0.77 -24.69
CA ALA A 57 -3.79 -0.38 -25.56
C ALA A 57 -4.85 -1.47 -25.27
N GLY A 58 -5.86 -1.18 -24.44
CA GLY A 58 -6.94 -2.11 -24.10
C GLY A 58 -6.52 -3.23 -23.14
N LYS A 59 -5.39 -3.09 -22.44
CA LYS A 59 -4.95 -4.05 -21.43
C LYS A 59 -5.56 -3.73 -20.07
N SER A 60 -5.77 -4.75 -19.26
CA SER A 60 -6.09 -4.61 -17.85
C SER A 60 -4.83 -4.32 -17.02
N LEU A 61 -5.00 -3.68 -15.86
CA LEU A 61 -3.91 -3.30 -14.97
C LEU A 61 -4.19 -3.75 -13.53
N GLY A 62 -3.25 -4.48 -12.94
CA GLY A 62 -3.25 -4.86 -11.52
C GLY A 62 -2.26 -4.02 -10.71
N ILE A 63 -2.74 -3.39 -9.64
CA ILE A 63 -1.94 -2.62 -8.68
C ILE A 63 -2.29 -3.09 -7.27
N LEU A 64 -1.28 -3.31 -6.42
CA LEU A 64 -1.49 -3.54 -5.00
C LEU A 64 -1.80 -2.21 -4.32
N ILE A 65 -2.95 -2.14 -3.65
CA ILE A 65 -3.44 -0.94 -2.94
C ILE A 65 -3.23 -1.03 -1.42
N ASP A 66 -2.79 -2.18 -0.92
CA ASP A 66 -2.57 -2.47 0.50
C ASP A 66 -1.13 -2.18 0.97
N GLN A 67 -0.30 -1.60 0.10
CA GLN A 67 1.08 -1.22 0.40
C GLN A 67 1.20 0.28 0.69
N ASN A 68 2.15 0.63 1.56
CA ASN A 68 2.47 2.02 1.87
C ASN A 68 3.12 2.70 0.67
N VAL A 69 2.44 3.71 0.11
CA VAL A 69 3.00 4.64 -0.89
C VAL A 69 2.89 6.04 -0.31
N LEU A 70 4.03 6.68 -0.08
CA LEU A 70 4.10 7.99 0.58
C LEU A 70 3.64 9.13 -0.36
N PRO A 71 3.24 10.29 0.18
CA PRO A 71 2.84 11.45 -0.63
C PRO A 71 3.86 11.88 -1.69
N GLU A 72 5.15 11.87 -1.35
CA GLU A 72 6.26 12.17 -2.28
C GLU A 72 6.38 11.18 -3.45
N HIS A 73 5.65 10.06 -3.41
CA HIS A 73 5.59 9.02 -4.43
C HIS A 73 4.19 8.87 -5.05
N GLY A 74 3.30 9.83 -4.82
CA GLY A 74 1.92 9.79 -5.34
C GLY A 74 0.99 8.92 -4.50
N GLY A 75 1.20 8.88 -3.18
CA GLY A 75 0.20 8.37 -2.25
C GLY A 75 -0.61 9.47 -1.59
N GLU A 76 -1.72 9.10 -0.98
CA GLU A 76 -2.60 9.95 -0.19
C GLU A 76 -2.94 9.23 1.11
N PHE A 77 -3.15 9.97 2.20
CA PHE A 77 -3.64 9.39 3.44
C PHE A 77 -5.15 9.20 3.36
N VAL A 78 -5.58 7.96 3.54
CA VAL A 78 -6.98 7.52 3.52
C VAL A 78 -7.18 6.51 4.66
N GLU A 79 -8.41 6.36 5.12
CA GLU A 79 -8.74 5.50 6.26
C GLU A 79 -8.66 4.02 5.86
N PHE A 80 -7.99 3.24 6.70
CA PHE A 80 -7.94 1.77 6.64
C PHE A 80 -8.08 1.18 8.04
N PHE A 81 -9.18 0.47 8.28
CA PHE A 81 -9.64 0.01 9.59
C PHE A 81 -9.67 1.15 10.63
N GLY A 82 -10.10 2.34 10.19
CA GLY A 82 -10.31 3.52 11.03
C GLY A 82 -9.04 4.22 11.51
N LEU A 83 -7.90 3.97 10.85
CA LEU A 83 -6.70 4.79 10.98
C LEU A 83 -6.19 5.23 9.59
N PRO A 84 -5.65 6.44 9.46
CA PRO A 84 -5.15 6.95 8.18
C PRO A 84 -3.84 6.25 7.78
N VAL A 85 -3.77 5.75 6.55
CA VAL A 85 -2.59 5.11 5.97
C VAL A 85 -2.26 5.67 4.59
N PRO A 86 -0.97 5.82 4.24
CA PRO A 86 -0.58 6.37 2.95
C PRO A 86 -0.76 5.29 1.86
N THR A 87 -1.56 5.61 0.85
CA THR A 87 -2.05 4.66 -0.15
C THR A 87 -1.90 5.23 -1.55
N THR A 88 -1.54 4.41 -2.52
CA THR A 88 -1.41 4.85 -3.91
C THR A 88 -2.72 5.43 -4.45
N ARG A 89 -2.68 6.65 -5.00
CA ARG A 89 -3.81 7.24 -5.74
C ARG A 89 -3.81 6.85 -7.23
N ALA A 90 -2.85 6.04 -7.67
CA ALA A 90 -2.63 5.74 -9.09
C ALA A 90 -3.85 5.08 -9.75
N VAL A 91 -4.57 4.21 -9.04
CA VAL A 91 -5.79 3.56 -9.56
C VAL A 91 -6.86 4.60 -9.84
N ALA A 92 -7.16 5.44 -8.85
CA ALA A 92 -8.16 6.51 -8.97
C ALA A 92 -7.81 7.50 -10.09
N MET A 93 -6.57 7.97 -10.12
CA MET A 93 -6.07 8.89 -11.15
C MET A 93 -6.25 8.32 -12.56
N LEU A 94 -5.84 7.07 -12.79
CA LEU A 94 -5.92 6.43 -14.10
C LEU A 94 -7.36 6.16 -14.51
N ALA A 95 -8.17 5.63 -13.59
CA ALA A 95 -9.59 5.33 -13.82
C ALA A 95 -10.35 6.60 -14.25
N ARG A 96 -10.24 7.68 -13.47
CA ARG A 96 -10.91 8.95 -13.73
C ARG A 96 -10.42 9.63 -14.99
N ARG A 97 -9.10 9.59 -15.25
CA ARG A 97 -8.50 10.25 -16.43
C ARG A 97 -8.85 9.56 -17.74
N LEU A 98 -9.00 8.24 -17.73
CA LEU A 98 -9.26 7.44 -18.93
C LEU A 98 -10.73 7.03 -19.08
N GLY A 99 -11.56 7.28 -18.07
CA GLY A 99 -12.95 6.80 -18.06
C GLY A 99 -13.04 5.27 -18.05
N VAL A 100 -12.10 4.60 -17.37
CA VAL A 100 -12.10 3.13 -17.25
C VAL A 100 -12.60 2.71 -15.87
N GLU A 101 -13.24 1.54 -15.82
CA GLU A 101 -13.74 0.96 -14.58
C GLU A 101 -12.61 0.54 -13.64
N ALA A 102 -12.90 0.53 -12.34
CA ALA A 102 -12.01 0.04 -11.30
C ALA A 102 -12.77 -0.87 -10.33
N ALA A 103 -12.06 -1.87 -9.80
CA ALA A 103 -12.60 -2.85 -8.87
C ALA A 103 -11.50 -3.29 -7.88
N CYS A 104 -11.91 -3.80 -6.72
CA CYS A 104 -11.03 -4.45 -5.77
C CYS A 104 -11.05 -5.96 -5.99
N PHE A 105 -9.89 -6.62 -5.92
CA PHE A 105 -9.73 -8.05 -6.16
C PHE A 105 -9.01 -8.70 -4.98
N ALA A 106 -9.52 -9.84 -4.52
CA ALA A 106 -8.88 -10.69 -3.54
C ALA A 106 -8.80 -12.15 -4.01
N CYS A 107 -7.85 -12.86 -3.43
CA CYS A 107 -7.62 -14.28 -3.68
C CYS A 107 -7.34 -14.94 -2.35
N ARG A 108 -8.15 -15.94 -1.97
CA ARG A 108 -7.99 -16.72 -0.75
C ARG A 108 -7.81 -18.19 -1.11
N ARG A 109 -7.05 -18.90 -0.29
CA ARG A 109 -6.95 -20.36 -0.35
C ARG A 109 -8.26 -20.97 0.16
N GLU A 110 -8.76 -21.95 -0.57
CA GLU A 110 -9.88 -22.80 -0.16
C GLU A 110 -9.52 -24.26 -0.42
N GLY A 111 -9.31 -25.03 0.66
CA GLY A 111 -8.82 -26.41 0.57
C GLY A 111 -7.51 -26.50 -0.24
N THR A 112 -7.54 -27.32 -1.30
CA THR A 112 -6.41 -27.48 -2.22
C THR A 112 -6.33 -26.42 -3.31
N GLY A 113 -7.36 -25.57 -3.44
CA GLY A 113 -7.50 -24.55 -4.48
C GLY A 113 -7.49 -23.12 -3.96
N PHE A 114 -8.01 -22.22 -4.81
CA PHE A 114 -8.15 -20.80 -4.52
C PHE A 114 -9.53 -20.30 -4.95
N ALA A 115 -10.16 -19.47 -4.12
CA ALA A 115 -11.30 -18.66 -4.49
C ALA A 115 -10.84 -17.24 -4.81
N MET A 116 -11.37 -16.69 -5.91
CA MET A 116 -11.10 -15.34 -6.35
C MET A 116 -12.38 -14.53 -6.26
N GLU A 117 -12.29 -13.33 -5.72
CA GLU A 117 -13.44 -12.44 -5.54
C GLU A 117 -13.08 -11.06 -6.06
N MET A 118 -13.98 -10.47 -6.84
CA MET A 118 -13.86 -9.11 -7.35
C MET A 118 -15.09 -8.32 -6.94
N ARG A 119 -14.88 -7.15 -6.36
CA ARG A 119 -15.95 -6.22 -5.98
C ARG A 119 -15.81 -4.93 -6.77
N ALA A 120 -16.86 -4.58 -7.49
CA ALA A 120 -16.94 -3.31 -8.20
C ALA A 120 -17.07 -2.15 -7.21
N LEU A 121 -16.70 -0.95 -7.66
CA LEU A 121 -16.96 0.28 -6.92
C LEU A 121 -18.47 0.48 -6.69
N PRO A 122 -18.88 1.09 -5.56
CA PRO A 122 -20.29 1.29 -5.21
C PRO A 122 -21.02 2.26 -6.15
N LYS A 123 -20.27 3.03 -6.95
CA LYS A 123 -20.78 3.97 -7.95
C LYS A 123 -19.80 4.05 -9.13
N PRO A 124 -20.25 4.46 -10.33
CA PRO A 124 -19.39 4.52 -11.50
C PRO A 124 -18.30 5.59 -11.34
N VAL A 125 -17.15 5.39 -11.99
CA VAL A 125 -15.96 6.25 -11.85
C VAL A 125 -16.22 7.75 -12.11
N PRO A 126 -17.06 8.17 -13.09
CA PRO A 126 -17.38 9.58 -13.30
C PRO A 126 -18.16 10.24 -12.15
N ALA A 127 -18.79 9.47 -11.26
CA ALA A 127 -19.58 9.98 -10.14
C ALA A 127 -18.75 10.32 -8.87
N TYR A 128 -17.44 10.13 -8.92
CA TYR A 128 -16.53 10.56 -7.86
C TYR A 128 -16.15 12.04 -8.07
N GLY A 129 -16.02 12.81 -6.99
CA GLY A 129 -15.54 14.19 -7.03
C GLY A 129 -14.02 14.30 -7.02
N SER A 130 -13.31 13.31 -6.46
CA SER A 130 -11.85 13.34 -6.31
C SER A 130 -11.19 11.97 -6.39
N ASP A 131 -9.86 11.96 -6.56
CA ASP A 131 -9.06 10.73 -6.51
C ASP A 131 -9.05 10.10 -5.10
N ILE A 132 -9.10 10.95 -4.07
CA ILE A 132 -9.11 10.53 -2.66
C ILE A 132 -10.38 9.76 -2.34
N GLU A 133 -11.53 10.27 -2.78
CA GLU A 133 -12.84 9.63 -2.56
C GLU A 133 -12.89 8.22 -3.18
N LEU A 134 -12.42 8.06 -4.42
CA LEU A 134 -12.37 6.76 -5.09
C LEU A 134 -11.37 5.83 -4.40
N THR A 135 -10.19 6.33 -4.03
CA THR A 135 -9.18 5.55 -3.29
C THR A 135 -9.72 5.06 -1.94
N GLN A 136 -10.51 5.89 -1.26
CA GLN A 136 -11.16 5.52 0.01
C GLN A 136 -12.17 4.38 -0.18
N ASP A 137 -12.99 4.41 -1.24
CA ASP A 137 -13.94 3.33 -1.53
C ASP A 137 -13.24 2.04 -1.94
N LEU A 138 -12.13 2.10 -2.69
CA LEU A 138 -11.30 0.92 -2.95
C LEU A 138 -10.76 0.30 -1.67
N LEU A 139 -10.36 1.12 -0.69
CA LEU A 139 -9.88 0.63 0.60
C LEU A 139 -11.00 0.06 1.46
N ARG A 140 -12.21 0.63 1.44
CA ARG A 140 -13.38 0.03 2.11
C ARG A 140 -13.68 -1.36 1.55
N LEU A 141 -13.69 -1.49 0.22
CA LEU A 141 -13.86 -2.80 -0.43
C LEU A 141 -12.76 -3.79 -0.03
N ASN A 142 -11.51 -3.32 0.08
CA ASN A 142 -10.40 -4.14 0.54
C ASN A 142 -10.58 -4.58 2.00
N GLU A 143 -11.02 -3.70 2.89
CA GLU A 143 -11.34 -4.07 4.27
C GLU A 143 -12.44 -5.13 4.32
N ASP A 144 -13.50 -4.98 3.54
CA ASP A 144 -14.59 -5.95 3.52
C ASP A 144 -14.15 -7.31 2.98
N LEU A 145 -13.27 -7.33 1.98
CA LEU A 145 -12.64 -8.55 1.49
C LEU A 145 -11.75 -9.19 2.55
N ILE A 146 -10.96 -8.40 3.27
CA ILE A 146 -10.13 -8.88 4.39
C ILE A 146 -11.02 -9.48 5.49
N ARG A 147 -12.16 -8.86 5.82
CA ARG A 147 -13.10 -9.37 6.82
C ARG A 147 -13.69 -10.74 6.47
N THR A 148 -13.69 -11.13 5.19
CA THR A 148 -14.17 -12.48 4.80
C THR A 148 -13.25 -13.61 5.24
N CYS A 149 -11.95 -13.34 5.38
CA CYS A 149 -10.93 -14.35 5.71
C CYS A 149 -9.68 -13.66 6.30
N PRO A 150 -9.82 -13.00 7.48
CA PRO A 150 -8.78 -12.15 8.03
C PRO A 150 -7.48 -12.92 8.31
N GLU A 151 -7.56 -14.20 8.68
CA GLU A 151 -6.41 -15.07 8.96
C GLU A 151 -5.47 -15.27 7.75
N GLN A 152 -5.95 -15.04 6.53
CA GLN A 152 -5.13 -15.15 5.31
C GLN A 152 -4.50 -13.82 4.87
N TYR A 153 -4.83 -12.72 5.53
CA TYR A 153 -4.23 -11.43 5.23
C TYR A 153 -2.81 -11.33 5.82
N MET A 154 -1.91 -10.62 5.14
CA MET A 154 -0.50 -10.50 5.51
C MET A 154 -0.28 -9.49 6.65
N TRP A 155 -0.82 -9.78 7.85
CA TRP A 155 -0.76 -8.89 9.03
C TRP A 155 0.65 -8.55 9.52
N PHE A 156 1.67 -9.30 9.12
CA PHE A 156 3.07 -9.00 9.43
C PHE A 156 3.61 -7.77 8.69
N TYR A 157 2.90 -7.29 7.65
CA TYR A 157 3.24 -6.03 7.01
C TYR A 157 2.84 -4.87 7.92
N GLU A 158 3.80 -4.02 8.31
CA GLU A 158 3.55 -2.82 9.12
C GLU A 158 2.77 -1.75 8.32
N ARG A 159 1.47 -1.98 8.13
CA ARG A 159 0.60 -1.11 7.34
C ARG A 159 0.50 0.28 7.97
N TRP A 160 0.38 0.37 9.29
CA TRP A 160 0.26 1.62 10.04
C TRP A 160 1.61 2.24 10.42
N ARG A 161 2.66 2.05 9.59
CA ARG A 161 4.01 2.53 9.88
C ARG A 161 4.13 4.05 9.86
N HIS A 162 3.33 4.73 9.06
CA HIS A 162 3.52 6.14 8.73
C HIS A 162 2.38 6.96 9.30
N LEU A 163 2.71 7.90 10.19
CA LEU A 163 1.78 8.90 10.70
C LEU A 163 1.60 10.02 9.67
N PRO A 164 0.35 10.52 9.45
CA PRO A 164 0.12 11.78 8.77
C PRO A 164 0.86 12.93 9.47
N PRO A 165 1.33 13.96 8.74
CA PRO A 165 2.00 15.12 9.35
C PRO A 165 1.15 15.82 10.42
N ASP A 166 -0.15 15.96 10.15
CA ASP A 166 -1.09 16.75 10.96
C ASP A 166 -2.02 15.86 11.81
N VAL A 167 -1.56 14.66 12.18
CA VAL A 167 -2.35 13.73 13.00
C VAL A 167 -2.54 14.28 14.42
N ASP A 168 -3.80 14.29 14.90
CA ASP A 168 -4.12 14.72 16.26
C ASP A 168 -3.66 13.70 17.32
N ALA A 169 -3.58 14.13 18.58
CA ALA A 169 -3.08 13.30 19.67
C ALA A 169 -3.95 12.07 19.96
N ALA A 170 -5.28 12.18 19.82
CA ALA A 170 -6.20 11.08 20.10
C ALA A 170 -6.10 10.00 19.02
N THR A 171 -6.05 10.41 17.75
CA THR A 171 -5.82 9.51 16.62
C THR A 171 -4.45 8.86 16.70
N ARG A 172 -3.40 9.63 17.01
CA ARG A 172 -2.03 9.11 17.19
C ARG A 172 -1.94 8.05 18.29
N ALA A 173 -2.68 8.19 19.38
CA ALA A 173 -2.69 7.22 20.48
C ALA A 173 -3.24 5.84 20.07
N ARG A 174 -4.02 5.76 18.98
CA ARG A 174 -4.58 4.51 18.45
C ARG A 174 -3.62 3.77 17.51
N PHE A 175 -2.53 4.39 17.08
CA PHE A 175 -1.55 3.74 16.21
C PHE A 175 -0.69 2.71 16.95
N PRO A 176 -0.21 1.65 16.27
CA PRO A 176 0.75 0.71 16.84
C PRO A 176 2.07 1.39 17.25
N SER A 177 2.78 0.77 18.19
CA SER A 177 4.05 1.29 18.74
C SER A 177 5.18 1.49 17.71
N TYR A 178 5.10 0.82 16.55
CA TYR A 178 6.07 0.97 15.46
C TYR A 178 5.81 2.18 14.56
N ALA A 179 4.67 2.87 14.72
CA ALA A 179 4.30 4.01 13.91
C ALA A 179 5.27 5.18 14.11
N ARG A 180 5.59 5.88 13.02
CA ARG A 180 6.52 7.02 13.04
C ARG A 180 6.13 8.07 12.00
N PHE A 181 6.46 9.32 12.31
CA PHE A 181 6.37 10.38 11.31
C PHE A 181 7.31 10.09 10.14
N HIS A 182 6.80 10.28 8.93
CA HIS A 182 7.65 10.25 7.75
C HIS A 182 8.38 11.59 7.62
N ARG A 183 9.71 11.56 7.68
CA ARG A 183 10.54 12.71 7.30
C ARG A 183 10.86 12.65 5.82
N SER A 184 10.62 13.72 5.07
CA SER A 184 10.98 13.78 3.65
C SER A 184 12.48 13.56 3.43
N ARG A 185 12.90 13.21 2.20
CA ARG A 185 14.34 13.14 1.89
C ARG A 185 15.08 14.44 2.21
N ARG A 186 14.43 15.59 1.98
CA ARG A 186 14.98 16.92 2.28
C ARG A 186 15.13 17.12 3.79
N GLU A 187 14.11 16.79 4.57
CA GLU A 187 14.19 16.88 6.04
C GLU A 187 15.21 15.92 6.64
N ARG A 188 15.34 14.70 6.09
CA ARG A 188 16.39 13.76 6.50
C ARG A 188 17.79 14.29 6.19
N ALA A 189 17.99 14.88 5.01
CA ALA A 189 19.25 15.49 4.63
C ALA A 189 19.58 16.73 5.48
N ALA A 190 18.58 17.59 5.74
CA ALA A 190 18.72 18.74 6.63
C ALA A 190 19.04 18.33 8.07
N ALA A 191 18.30 17.36 8.63
CA ALA A 191 18.57 16.84 9.97
C ALA A 191 19.94 16.16 10.08
N ALA A 192 20.40 15.46 9.04
CA ALA A 192 21.75 14.90 9.00
C ALA A 192 22.83 15.98 8.92
N ALA A 193 22.61 17.05 8.15
CA ALA A 193 23.51 18.20 8.10
C ALA A 193 23.56 18.95 9.44
N THR A 194 22.41 19.13 10.12
CA THR A 194 22.34 19.72 11.46
C THR A 194 23.04 18.85 12.49
N ALA A 195 22.82 17.53 12.48
CA ALA A 195 23.50 16.58 13.39
C ALA A 195 25.02 16.49 13.16
N ALA A 196 25.48 16.75 11.93
CA ALA A 196 26.91 16.83 11.62
C ALA A 196 27.57 18.14 12.11
N THR A 197 26.77 19.19 12.36
CA THR A 197 27.25 20.52 12.79
C THR A 197 27.10 20.72 14.30
N ASP A 198 26.13 20.05 14.93
CA ASP A 198 25.92 20.01 16.39
C ASP A 198 25.50 18.59 16.83
N PRO A 199 26.45 17.76 17.29
CA PRO A 199 26.16 16.36 17.67
C PRO A 199 25.30 16.24 18.93
N GLN A 200 25.10 17.32 19.70
CA GLN A 200 24.30 17.32 20.93
C GLN A 200 22.81 17.57 20.65
N ALA A 201 22.46 18.14 19.49
CA ALA A 201 21.08 18.35 19.04
C ALA A 201 20.40 17.08 18.49
N ALA A 202 21.14 15.97 18.33
CA ALA A 202 20.66 14.72 17.73
C ALA A 202 20.32 13.60 18.72
N ALA A 203 20.53 13.80 20.02
CA ALA A 203 20.19 12.80 21.03
C ALA A 203 18.67 12.73 21.21
N PRO A 204 18.02 11.56 21.07
CA PRO A 204 16.66 11.40 21.58
C PRO A 204 16.67 11.63 23.09
N PRO A 205 15.60 12.20 23.69
CA PRO A 205 15.51 12.31 25.13
C PRO A 205 15.67 10.93 25.76
N ASP A 206 16.49 10.89 26.81
CA ASP A 206 16.95 9.71 27.50
C ASP A 206 15.80 8.72 27.78
N ARG A 207 15.91 7.51 27.23
CA ARG A 207 14.92 6.44 27.41
C ARG A 207 15.01 5.76 28.78
N ALA A 208 15.93 6.18 29.65
CA ALA A 208 16.19 5.51 30.91
C ALA A 208 15.21 5.79 32.07
N ALA A 209 14.20 6.66 31.92
CA ALA A 209 13.33 7.03 33.05
C ALA A 209 11.90 6.43 33.03
N ALA A 210 11.52 5.62 32.02
CA ALA A 210 10.12 5.19 31.84
C ALA A 210 9.80 3.73 32.18
N ASN A 211 10.78 2.92 32.60
CA ASN A 211 10.57 1.52 33.00
C ASN A 211 11.19 1.25 34.38
N MET A 212 10.55 1.75 35.43
CA MET A 212 10.68 1.19 36.76
C MET A 212 9.27 0.75 37.19
N PRO A 213 9.02 -0.55 37.44
CA PRO A 213 7.75 -0.96 38.04
C PRO A 213 7.66 -0.37 39.46
N PRO A 214 6.48 0.06 39.93
CA PRO A 214 6.34 0.45 41.33
C PRO A 214 6.53 -0.78 42.22
N ASP A 215 7.44 -0.68 43.18
CA ASP A 215 7.59 -1.63 44.28
C ASP A 215 6.24 -1.79 44.99
N SER A 216 5.60 -2.94 44.79
CA SER A 216 4.55 -3.43 45.68
C SER A 216 5.18 -4.43 46.65
N PRO A 217 5.21 -4.15 47.96
CA PRO A 217 5.44 -5.18 48.95
C PRO A 217 4.15 -5.99 49.12
N LEU A 218 4.21 -7.29 48.86
CA LEU A 218 3.21 -8.24 49.36
C LEU A 218 3.18 -8.15 50.89
N PRO A 219 1.99 -8.10 51.51
CA PRO A 219 1.21 -9.31 51.77
C PRO A 219 -0.22 -9.28 51.23
#